data_AF-A0A2U3Q9C7-F1
#
_entry.id   AF-A0A2U3Q9C7-F1
#
_cell.length_a   1.000
_cell.length_b   1.000
_cell.length_c   1.000
_cell.angle_alpha   90.00
_cell.angle_beta   90.00
_cell.angle_gamma   90.00
#
_symmetry.space_group_name_H-M   'P 1'
#
loop_
_entity.id
_entity.type
_entity.pdbx_description
1 polymer ?
#
loop_
_entity_poly.entity_id
_entity_poly.type
_entity_poly.pdbx_seq_one_letter_code
_entity_poly.pdbx_strand_id
1 'polypeptide(L)'
;MQEQTIEPFRTDLRFANVRRTGTITALDLKARDAGYLADIGPKLQRFFTSRNLLLRPLGNTIYVMPPYCVTAADLYQIYGAIRDAAGRVAIGSHQEPSL
;
A
#
# COMPACT_ATOMS: atom_id res chain seq x y z
N MET A 1 -4.18 -18.64 1.31
CA MET A 1 -3.03 -17.91 0.74
C MET A 1 -3.24 -16.39 0.80
N GLN A 2 -4.02 -15.77 -0.09
CA GLN A 2 -4.19 -14.30 -0.08
C GLN A 2 -5.01 -13.76 1.11
N GLU A 3 -6.04 -14.48 1.56
CA GLU A 3 -6.82 -14.06 2.75
C GLU A 3 -5.93 -13.97 4.01
N GLN A 4 -5.06 -14.95 4.20
CA GLN A 4 -4.13 -15.02 5.35
C GLN A 4 -3.15 -13.83 5.37
N THR A 5 -2.77 -13.32 4.20
CA THR A 5 -1.91 -12.14 4.10
C THR A 5 -2.65 -10.82 4.35
N ILE A 6 -3.97 -10.80 4.21
CA ILE A 6 -4.80 -9.59 4.37
C ILE A 6 -5.30 -9.43 5.80
N GLU A 7 -5.55 -10.53 6.52
CA GLU A 7 -6.07 -10.49 7.89
C GLU A 7 -5.31 -9.52 8.83
N PRO A 8 -3.95 -9.47 8.82
CA PRO A 8 -3.23 -8.51 9.65
C PRO A 8 -3.51 -7.04 9.33
N PHE A 9 -3.91 -6.71 8.11
CA PHE A 9 -4.27 -5.35 7.73
C PHE A 9 -5.64 -4.93 8.26
N ARG A 10 -6.55 -5.88 8.53
CA ARG A 10 -7.88 -5.59 9.08
C ARG A 10 -7.81 -5.07 10.52
N THR A 11 -6.77 -5.47 11.26
CA THR A 11 -6.56 -5.08 12.67
C THR A 11 -5.49 -4.00 12.83
N ASP A 12 -4.74 -3.66 11.78
CA ASP A 12 -3.75 -2.58 11.78
C ASP A 12 -4.45 -1.21 11.65
N LEU A 13 -4.33 -0.39 12.70
CA LEU A 13 -4.97 0.91 12.81
C LEU A 13 -4.56 1.90 11.71
N ARG A 14 -3.41 1.69 11.05
CA ARG A 14 -2.95 2.52 9.93
C ARG A 14 -3.78 2.32 8.67
N PHE A 15 -4.61 1.28 8.59
CA PHE A 15 -5.45 1.00 7.43
C PHE A 15 -6.94 1.16 7.74
N ALA A 16 -7.71 1.42 6.68
CA ALA A 16 -9.17 1.45 6.69
C ALA A 16 -9.71 0.71 5.45
N ASN A 17 -11.00 0.38 5.48
CA ASN A 17 -11.73 -0.18 4.33
C ASN A 17 -11.04 -1.35 3.62
N VAL A 18 -10.37 -2.21 4.41
CA VAL A 18 -9.69 -3.41 3.91
C VAL A 18 -10.73 -4.39 3.38
N ARG A 19 -10.74 -4.56 2.05
CA ARG A 19 -11.75 -5.32 1.32
C ARG A 19 -11.11 -6.15 0.22
N ARG A 20 -11.73 -7.29 -0.07
CA ARG A 20 -11.28 -8.22 -1.11
C ARG A 20 -12.48 -8.84 -1.82
N THR A 21 -12.37 -8.95 -3.14
CA THR A 21 -13.30 -9.70 -4.00
C THR A 21 -12.48 -10.51 -4.99
N GLY A 22 -12.57 -11.84 -4.94
CA GLY A 22 -11.71 -12.71 -5.77
C GLY A 22 -10.22 -12.46 -5.47
N THR A 23 -9.38 -12.24 -6.48
CA THR A 23 -7.96 -11.91 -6.28
C THR A 23 -7.71 -10.42 -6.08
N ILE A 24 -8.74 -9.57 -6.22
CA ILE A 24 -8.62 -8.12 -6.12
C ILE A 24 -8.74 -7.70 -4.66
N THR A 25 -7.76 -6.96 -4.17
CA THR A 25 -7.74 -6.38 -2.82
C THR A 25 -7.61 -4.87 -2.91
N ALA A 26 -8.36 -4.16 -2.07
CA ALA A 26 -8.23 -2.74 -1.88
C ALA A 26 -8.15 -2.42 -0.39
N LEU A 27 -7.28 -1.47 -0.04
CA LEU A 27 -7.12 -0.99 1.32
C LEU A 27 -6.73 0.48 1.30
N ASP A 28 -7.23 1.22 2.27
CA ASP A 28 -7.01 2.66 2.36
C ASP A 28 -5.97 2.91 3.44
N LEU A 29 -4.84 3.54 3.09
CA LEU A 29 -3.84 3.96 4.06
C LEU A 29 -4.33 5.23 4.76
N LYS A 30 -4.43 5.22 6.08
CA LYS A 30 -4.68 6.43 6.85
C LYS A 30 -3.40 7.26 6.89
N ALA A 31 -3.47 8.47 6.39
CA ALA A 31 -2.43 9.48 6.52
C ALA A 31 -3.07 10.80 6.95
N ARG A 32 -2.26 11.69 7.56
CA ARG A 32 -2.73 13.02 7.96
C ARG A 32 -3.18 13.84 6.75
N ASP A 33 -2.50 13.66 5.61
CA ASP A 33 -2.88 14.18 4.31
C ASP A 33 -3.48 13.05 3.45
N ALA A 34 -4.75 12.70 3.67
CA ALA A 34 -5.45 11.65 2.92
C ALA A 34 -6.47 12.20 1.89
N GLY A 35 -6.51 13.52 1.68
CA GLY A 35 -7.39 14.16 0.69
C GLY A 35 -6.95 13.92 -0.76
N TYR A 36 -7.84 14.21 -1.72
CA TYR A 36 -7.58 14.07 -3.17
C TYR A 36 -6.35 14.87 -3.67
N LEU A 37 -6.01 15.96 -2.99
CA LEU A 37 -4.84 16.80 -3.26
C LEU A 37 -3.58 16.37 -2.48
N ALA A 38 -3.64 15.27 -1.73
CA ALA A 38 -2.50 14.85 -0.95
C ALA A 38 -1.44 14.13 -1.79
N ASP A 39 -0.18 14.48 -1.55
CA ASP A 39 1.01 13.87 -2.15
C ASP A 39 1.19 12.37 -1.82
N ILE A 40 0.26 11.78 -1.05
CA ILE A 40 0.34 10.38 -0.64
C ILE A 40 0.35 9.43 -1.84
N GLY A 41 -0.47 9.68 -2.86
CA GLY A 41 -0.52 8.84 -4.07
C GLY A 41 0.84 8.79 -4.78
N PRO A 42 1.42 9.94 -5.17
CA PRO A 42 2.77 10.00 -5.74
C PRO A 42 3.86 9.43 -4.83
N LYS A 43 3.80 9.66 -3.50
CA LYS A 43 4.77 9.09 -2.54
C LYS A 43 4.71 7.56 -2.51
N LEU A 44 3.50 6.99 -2.45
CA LEU A 44 3.27 5.54 -2.51
C LEU A 44 3.74 4.97 -3.84
N GLN A 45 3.42 5.63 -4.96
CA GLN A 45 3.84 5.18 -6.29
C GLN A 45 5.37 5.10 -6.38
N ARG A 46 6.09 6.18 -6.00
CA ARG A 46 7.56 6.18 -5.97
C ARG A 46 8.12 5.07 -5.07
N PHE A 47 7.52 4.86 -3.90
CA PHE A 47 7.93 3.80 -2.98
C PHE A 47 7.81 2.41 -3.62
N PHE A 48 6.66 2.09 -4.23
CA PHE A 48 6.45 0.78 -4.86
C PHE A 48 7.32 0.59 -6.11
N THR A 49 7.46 1.60 -6.95
CA THR A 49 8.35 1.55 -8.12
C THR A 49 9.80 1.32 -7.71
N SER A 50 10.28 1.95 -6.63
CA SER A 50 11.65 1.71 -6.10
C SER A 50 11.89 0.27 -5.63
N ARG A 51 10.81 -0.50 -5.40
CA ARG A 51 10.84 -1.93 -5.03
C ARG A 51 10.46 -2.85 -6.18
N ASN A 52 10.45 -2.34 -7.41
CA ASN A 52 10.02 -3.07 -8.61
C ASN A 52 8.58 -3.64 -8.51
N LEU A 53 7.70 -2.93 -7.78
CA LEU A 53 6.28 -3.28 -7.64
C LEU A 53 5.42 -2.28 -8.40
N LEU A 54 4.69 -2.75 -9.41
CA LEU A 54 3.77 -1.94 -10.20
C LEU A 54 2.38 -1.89 -9.55
N LEU A 55 2.31 -1.33 -8.35
CA LEU A 55 1.03 -1.00 -7.72
C LEU A 55 0.58 0.40 -8.18
N ARG A 56 -0.73 0.58 -8.37
CA ARG A 56 -1.32 1.88 -8.75
C ARG A 56 -2.17 2.41 -7.60
N PRO A 57 -1.61 3.27 -6.73
CA PRO A 57 -2.40 3.99 -5.74
C PRO A 57 -3.37 4.96 -6.41
N LEU A 58 -4.57 5.11 -5.85
CA LEU A 58 -5.53 6.15 -6.18
C LEU A 58 -5.77 6.97 -4.91
N GLY A 59 -5.08 8.11 -4.81
CA GLY A 59 -4.97 8.85 -3.54
C GLY A 59 -4.30 7.95 -2.48
N ASN A 60 -4.99 7.74 -1.36
CA ASN A 60 -4.55 6.85 -0.30
C ASN A 60 -5.02 5.40 -0.45
N THR A 61 -5.83 5.09 -1.47
CA THR A 61 -6.29 3.72 -1.74
C THR A 61 -5.23 2.95 -2.51
N ILE A 62 -4.83 1.79 -2.00
CA ILE A 62 -3.91 0.87 -2.66
C ILE A 62 -4.70 -0.30 -3.22
N TYR A 63 -4.51 -0.59 -4.52
CA TYR A 63 -5.10 -1.75 -5.19
C TYR A 63 -4.04 -2.82 -5.43
N VAL A 64 -4.40 -4.07 -5.12
CA VAL A 64 -3.65 -5.28 -5.46
C VAL A 64 -4.51 -6.11 -6.39
N MET A 65 -4.08 -6.21 -7.65
CA MET A 65 -4.73 -6.99 -8.70
C MET A 65 -3.68 -7.90 -9.35
N PRO A 66 -3.28 -8.98 -8.65
CA PRO A 66 -2.21 -9.82 -9.13
C PRO A 66 -2.71 -10.67 -10.31
N PRO A 67 -1.81 -11.08 -11.23
CA PRO A 67 -2.16 -12.04 -12.27
C PRO A 67 -2.55 -13.39 -11.65
N TYR A 68 -3.32 -14.21 -12.36
CA TYR A 68 -3.79 -15.49 -11.82
C TYR A 68 -2.68 -16.51 -11.55
N CYS A 69 -1.50 -16.33 -12.15
CA CYS A 69 -0.30 -17.14 -11.90
C CYS A 69 0.53 -16.67 -10.69
N VAL A 70 0.06 -15.70 -9.90
CA VAL A 70 0.79 -15.18 -8.73
C VAL A 70 1.07 -16.27 -7.70
N THR A 71 2.27 -16.24 -7.12
CA THR A 71 2.66 -17.19 -6.08
C THR A 71 2.45 -16.63 -4.67
N ALA A 72 2.51 -17.50 -3.65
CA ALA A 72 2.51 -17.07 -2.26
C ALA A 72 3.64 -16.08 -1.95
N ALA A 73 4.83 -16.34 -2.49
CA ALA A 73 6.02 -15.52 -2.29
C ALA A 73 5.82 -14.11 -2.88
N ASP A 74 5.20 -14.00 -4.05
CA ASP A 74 4.88 -12.71 -4.66
C ASP A 74 3.88 -11.93 -3.80
N LEU A 75 2.83 -12.60 -3.31
CA LEU A 75 1.86 -11.97 -2.41
C LEU A 75 2.53 -11.50 -1.11
N TYR A 76 3.43 -12.28 -0.52
CA TYR A 76 4.18 -11.85 0.66
C TYR A 76 5.04 -10.62 0.37
N GLN A 77 5.69 -10.54 -0.80
CA GLN A 77 6.45 -9.36 -1.21
C GLN A 77 5.55 -8.13 -1.38
N ILE A 78 4.41 -8.28 -2.07
CA ILE A 78 3.44 -7.20 -2.30
C ILE A 78 2.90 -6.66 -0.97
N TYR A 79 2.33 -7.53 -0.13
CA TYR A 79 1.75 -7.10 1.15
C TYR A 79 2.83 -6.63 2.13
N GLY A 80 4.02 -7.23 2.12
CA GLY A 80 5.17 -6.74 2.88
C GLY A 80 5.52 -5.30 2.53
N ALA A 81 5.60 -4.97 1.22
CA ALA A 81 5.86 -3.61 0.78
C ALA A 81 4.75 -2.63 1.19
N ILE A 82 3.48 -3.04 1.15
CA ILE A 82 2.36 -2.19 1.59
C ILE A 82 2.47 -1.84 3.08
N ARG A 83 2.82 -2.83 3.92
CA ARG A 83 3.06 -2.61 5.35
C ARG A 83 4.25 -1.70 5.62
N ASP A 84 5.33 -1.85 4.85
CA ASP A 84 6.51 -0.97 4.96
C ASP A 84 6.19 0.46 4.52
N ALA A 85 5.40 0.62 3.45
CA ALA A 85 4.95 1.93 2.97
C ALA A 85 4.17 2.66 4.06
N ALA A 86 3.29 1.96 4.79
CA ALA A 86 2.57 2.54 5.92
C ALA A 86 3.50 3.01 7.05
N GLY A 87 4.67 2.39 7.26
CA GLY A 87 5.67 2.85 8.23
C GLY A 87 6.41 4.11 7.79
N ARG A 88 6.59 4.33 6.47
CA ARG A 88 7.41 5.43 5.94
C ARG A 88 6.61 6.62 5.42
N VAL A 89 5.39 6.40 4.94
CA VAL A 89 4.56 7.42 4.30
C VAL A 89 3.51 8.00 5.25
N ALA A 90 3.04 7.23 6.24
CA ALA A 90 2.09 7.73 7.24
C ALA A 90 2.73 8.65 8.29
N ILE A 91 4.04 8.54 8.51
CA ILE A 91 4.83 9.43 9.34
C ILE A 91 5.35 10.53 8.41
N GLY A 92 4.87 11.76 8.56
CA GLY A 92 5.29 12.89 7.74
C GLY A 92 6.81 13.02 7.73
N SER A 93 7.44 12.74 6.60
CA SER A 93 8.86 13.03 6.37
C SER A 93 8.98 14.53 6.10
N HIS A 94 9.23 15.32 7.14
CA HIS A 94 10.13 16.45 6.99
C HIS A 94 11.52 15.86 6.77
N GLN A 95 12.01 15.88 5.54
CA GLN A 95 13.44 15.94 5.27
C GLN A 95 13.63 16.49 3.85
N GLU A 96 13.97 17.78 3.76
CA GLU A 96 14.65 18.33 2.59
C GLU A 96 16.08 17.80 2.54
N PRO A 97 16.63 17.47 1.35
CA PRO A 97 18.05 17.60 1.10
C PRO A 97 18.32 19.01 0.58
N SER A 98 19.02 19.78 1.41
CA SER A 98 19.66 21.03 1.04
C SER A 98 20.57 20.88 -0.17
N LEU A 99 20.47 21.83 -1.09
CA LEU A 99 21.56 22.33 -1.94
C LEU A 99 21.51 23.86 -1.90
#